data_AF-A0A1V4RX45-F1
#
_entry.id   AF-A0A1V4RX45-F1
#
_cell.length_a   1.000
_cell.length_b   1.000
_cell.length_c   1.000
_cell.angle_alpha   90.00
_cell.angle_beta   90.00
_cell.angle_gamma   90.00
#
_symmetry.space_group_name_H-M   'P 1'
#
loop_
_entity.id
_entity.type
_entity.pdbx_description
1 polymer ?
#
loop_
_entity_poly.entity_id
_entity_poly.type
_entity_poly.pdbx_seq_one_letter_code
_entity_poly.pdbx_strand_id
1 'polypeptide(L)'
;MDYPSQYEAEVLLKDGSRIILRPITSEDIEGWLAFVSRLSRRTKYFRFHSLPKLGRDDAIRFCTVDYNNTFAFVAEVRGDQ
;
A
#
# COMPACT_ATOMS: atom_id res chain seq x y z
N MET A 1 -14.60 12.36 -2.63
CA MET A 1 -13.46 12.37 -1.69
C MET A 1 -12.35 13.11 -2.40
N ASP A 2 -11.80 14.15 -1.79
CA ASP A 2 -10.67 14.86 -2.39
C ASP A 2 -9.38 14.12 -2.06
N TYR A 3 -8.48 14.00 -3.04
CA TYR A 3 -7.22 13.28 -2.85
C TYR A 3 -6.25 14.16 -2.04
N PRO A 4 -5.74 13.69 -0.88
CA PRO A 4 -5.02 14.56 0.05
C PRO A 4 -3.53 14.67 -0.32
N SER A 5 -3.27 15.33 -1.46
CA SER A 5 -1.95 15.46 -2.10
C SER A 5 -0.85 16.05 -1.21
N GLN A 6 -1.19 16.83 -0.17
CA GLN A 6 -0.19 17.36 0.77
C GLN A 6 0.57 16.28 1.57
N TYR A 7 0.13 15.02 1.54
CA TYR A 7 0.83 13.91 2.19
C TYR A 7 1.74 13.10 1.25
N GLU A 8 1.89 13.53 -0.01
CA GLU A 8 2.88 12.95 -0.90
C GLU A 8 4.29 13.43 -0.59
N ALA A 9 5.25 12.51 -0.58
CA ALA A 9 6.65 12.84 -0.37
C ALA A 9 7.59 11.85 -1.08
N GLU A 10 8.72 12.35 -1.58
CA GLU A 10 9.87 11.51 -1.91
C GLU A 10 10.68 11.27 -0.63
N VAL A 11 10.90 10.01 -0.28
CA VAL A 11 11.58 9.61 0.96
C VAL A 11 12.90 8.91 0.62
N LEU A 12 13.98 9.40 1.24
CA LEU A 12 15.29 8.75 1.19
C LEU A 12 15.37 7.68 2.29
N LEU A 13 15.58 6.43 1.90
CA LEU A 13 15.77 5.32 2.82
C LEU A 13 17.21 5.28 3.34
N LYS A 14 17.43 4.51 4.42
CA LYS A 14 18.74 4.40 5.08
C LYS A 14 19.84 3.82 4.19
N ASP A 15 19.46 3.05 3.18
CA ASP A 15 20.37 2.47 2.19
C ASP A 15 20.68 3.43 1.02
N GLY A 16 20.13 4.65 1.04
CA GLY A 16 20.29 5.65 0.00
C GLY A 16 19.31 5.51 -1.17
N SER A 17 18.45 4.49 -1.18
CA SER A 17 17.38 4.38 -2.19
C SER A 17 16.25 5.38 -1.95
N ARG A 18 15.52 5.71 -3.02
CA ARG A 18 14.40 6.65 -2.98
C ARG A 18 13.09 5.93 -3.24
N ILE A 19 12.06 6.31 -2.49
CA ILE A 19 10.69 5.87 -2.70
C ILE A 19 9.77 7.06 -2.81
N ILE A 20 8.62 6.87 -3.44
CA ILE A 20 7.48 7.78 -3.33
C ILE A 20 6.54 7.22 -2.28
N LEU A 21 6.27 8.02 -1.25
CA LEU A 21 5.24 7.76 -0.25
C LEU A 21 4.03 8.62 -0.60
N ARG A 22 2.86 8.01 -0.79
CA ARG A 22 1.62 8.72 -1.14
C ARG A 22 0.38 8.07 -0.53
N PRO A 23 -0.72 8.82 -0.34
CA PRO A 23 -2.01 8.21 0.01
C PRO A 23 -2.40 7.10 -0.97
N ILE A 24 -2.96 6.00 -0.44
CA ILE A 24 -3.48 4.90 -1.27
C ILE A 24 -4.76 5.34 -1.99
N THR A 25 -4.97 4.86 -3.21
CA THR A 25 -6.11 5.16 -4.06
C THR A 25 -6.78 3.89 -4.57
N SER A 26 -8.00 3.98 -5.11
CA SER A 26 -8.69 2.84 -5.71
C SER A 26 -7.94 2.21 -6.89
N GLU A 27 -7.08 2.98 -7.55
CA GLU A 27 -6.24 2.56 -8.66
C GLU A 27 -5.14 1.57 -8.22
N ASP A 28 -4.85 1.50 -6.90
CA ASP A 28 -3.83 0.62 -6.33
C ASP A 28 -4.27 -0.83 -6.15
N ILE A 29 -5.52 -1.19 -6.48
CA ILE A 29 -6.07 -2.54 -6.26
C ILE A 29 -5.16 -3.64 -6.86
N GLU A 30 -4.73 -3.48 -8.11
CA GLU A 30 -3.87 -4.49 -8.76
C GLU A 30 -2.47 -4.50 -8.16
N GLY A 31 -1.90 -3.34 -7.86
CA GLY A 31 -0.60 -3.21 -7.21
C GLY A 31 -0.58 -3.84 -5.81
N TRP A 32 -1.67 -3.67 -5.06
CA TRP A 32 -1.86 -4.25 -3.74
C TRP A 32 -1.94 -5.78 -3.81
N LEU A 33 -2.70 -6.33 -4.76
CA LEU A 33 -2.77 -7.78 -4.98
C LEU A 33 -1.40 -8.36 -5.32
N ALA A 34 -0.68 -7.71 -6.24
CA ALA A 34 0.67 -8.11 -6.62
C ALA A 34 1.63 -8.07 -5.42
N PHE A 35 1.60 -6.99 -4.63
CA PHE A 35 2.42 -6.82 -3.44
C PHE A 35 2.15 -7.92 -2.40
N VAL A 36 0.88 -8.12 -2.05
CA VAL A 36 0.46 -9.10 -1.04
C VAL A 36 0.74 -10.53 -1.48
N SER A 37 0.64 -10.85 -2.78
CA SER A 37 0.97 -12.18 -3.30
C SER A 37 2.42 -12.58 -3.02
N ARG A 38 3.35 -11.61 -3.01
CA ARG A 38 4.79 -11.80 -2.79
C ARG A 38 5.18 -11.87 -1.32
N LEU A 39 4.29 -11.51 -0.40
CA LEU A 39 4.58 -11.57 1.04
C LEU A 39 4.64 -13.01 1.54
N SER A 40 5.66 -13.30 2.36
CA SER A 40 5.79 -14.61 2.99
C SER A 40 4.63 -14.93 3.94
N ARG A 41 4.34 -16.22 4.14
CA ARG A 41 3.34 -16.68 5.13
C ARG A 41 3.60 -16.09 6.52
N ARG A 42 4.87 -15.98 6.93
CA ARG A 42 5.27 -15.37 8.22
C ARG A 42 4.85 -13.91 8.30
N THR A 43 5.07 -13.12 7.25
CA THR A 43 4.67 -11.71 7.19
C THR A 43 3.15 -11.56 7.27
N LYS A 44 2.41 -12.38 6.50
CA LYS A 44 0.93 -12.38 6.54
C LYS A 44 0.42 -12.76 7.93
N TYR A 45 1.00 -13.78 8.54
CA TYR A 45 0.64 -14.19 9.90
C TYR A 45 0.90 -13.08 10.93
N PHE A 46 2.04 -12.40 10.89
CA PHE A 46 2.29 -11.30 11.83
C PHE A 46 1.36 -10.10 11.62
N ARG A 47 0.92 -9.84 10.39
CA ARG A 47 0.00 -8.73 10.10
C ARG A 47 -1.46 -9.03 10.46
N PHE A 48 -1.91 -10.26 10.24
CA PHE A 48 -3.33 -10.62 10.31
C PHE A 48 -3.64 -11.62 11.43
N HIS A 49 -2.63 -12.04 12.21
CA HIS A 49 -2.72 -13.09 13.24
C HIS A 49 -3.36 -14.40 12.72
N SER A 50 -3.29 -14.61 11.41
CA SER A 50 -3.92 -15.69 10.65
C SER A 50 -3.29 -15.76 9.26
N LEU A 51 -3.65 -16.76 8.46
CA LEU A 51 -3.23 -16.87 7.05
C LEU A 51 -4.44 -16.64 6.13
N PRO A 52 -4.89 -15.39 5.95
CA PRO A 52 -6.04 -15.09 5.12
C PRO A 52 -5.75 -15.38 3.65
N LYS A 53 -6.79 -15.76 2.92
CA LYS A 53 -6.80 -15.76 1.45
C LYS A 53 -7.16 -14.35 0.98
N LEU A 54 -6.14 -13.50 0.86
CA LEU A 54 -6.32 -12.09 0.46
C LEU A 54 -6.63 -12.01 -1.03
N GLY A 55 -7.85 -11.57 -1.36
CA GLY A 55 -8.38 -11.51 -2.72
C GLY A 55 -8.76 -10.09 -3.16
N ARG A 56 -9.49 -10.00 -4.28
CA ARG A 56 -9.89 -8.71 -4.87
C ARG A 56 -10.78 -7.88 -3.93
N ASP A 57 -11.70 -8.51 -3.21
CA ASP A 57 -12.59 -7.82 -2.27
C ASP A 57 -11.81 -7.20 -1.10
N ASP A 58 -10.77 -7.89 -0.61
CA ASP A 58 -9.85 -7.33 0.37
C ASP A 58 -9.11 -6.12 -0.21
N ALA A 59 -8.59 -6.25 -1.44
CA ALA A 59 -7.88 -5.17 -2.11
C ALA A 59 -8.77 -3.92 -2.27
N ILE A 60 -10.02 -4.08 -2.70
CA ILE A 60 -11.00 -2.99 -2.79
C ILE A 60 -11.17 -2.33 -1.42
N ARG A 61 -11.35 -3.12 -0.36
CA ARG A 61 -11.52 -2.60 1.00
C ARG A 61 -10.28 -1.86 1.52
N PHE A 62 -9.08 -2.35 1.21
CA PHE A 62 -7.83 -1.73 1.68
C PHE A 62 -7.41 -0.51 0.86
N CYS A 63 -7.79 -0.44 -0.42
CA CYS A 63 -7.42 0.65 -1.31
C CYS A 63 -8.49 1.77 -1.39
N THR A 64 -9.72 1.49 -0.95
CA THR A 64 -10.81 2.48 -0.95
C THR A 64 -11.02 3.02 0.46
N VAL A 65 -10.43 4.17 0.76
CA VAL A 65 -10.50 4.83 2.08
C VAL A 65 -11.12 6.23 1.99
N ASP A 66 -11.58 6.77 3.12
CA ASP A 66 -12.24 8.09 3.17
C ASP A 66 -11.28 9.26 3.48
N TYR A 67 -10.02 8.96 3.78
CA TYR A 67 -8.97 9.90 4.20
C TYR A 67 -9.29 10.73 5.46
N ASN A 68 -10.35 10.38 6.19
CA ASN A 68 -10.79 11.07 7.40
C ASN A 68 -10.80 10.13 8.62
N ASN A 69 -11.62 9.07 8.57
CA ASN A 69 -11.64 8.03 9.61
C ASN A 69 -10.67 6.90 9.28
N THR A 70 -10.43 6.64 8.00
CA THR A 70 -9.51 5.62 7.51
C THR A 70 -8.54 6.27 6.54
N PHE A 71 -7.25 6.06 6.79
CA PHE A 71 -6.17 6.55 5.95
C PHE A 71 -5.14 5.45 5.78
N ALA A 72 -4.62 5.29 4.57
CA ALA A 72 -3.51 4.40 4.30
C ALA A 72 -2.56 5.02 3.30
N PHE A 73 -1.29 4.60 3.39
CA PHE A 73 -0.22 5.00 2.49
C PHE A 73 0.26 3.81 1.69
N VAL A 74 0.77 4.10 0.49
CA VAL A 74 1.61 3.20 -0.28
C VAL A 74 3.00 3.80 -0.42
N ALA A 75 4.00 2.92 -0.39
CA ALA A 75 5.39 3.24 -0.62
C ALA A 75 5.85 2.48 -1.86
N GLU A 76 6.22 3.22 -2.90
CA GLU A 76 6.60 2.67 -4.19
C GLU A 76 8.05 3.01 -4.48
N VAL A 77 8.84 2.00 -4.85
CA VAL A 77 10.18 2.26 -5.39
C VAL A 77 9.98 2.91 -6.75
N ARG A 78 10.64 4.05 -6.98
CA ARG A 78 10.64 4.66 -8.30
C ARG A 78 11.35 3.70 -9.24
N GLY A 79 10.60 3.04 -10.13
CA GLY A 79 11.24 2.31 -11.22
C GLY A 79 12.00 3.31 -12.08
N ASP A 80 13.23 2.98 -12.47
CA ASP A 80 13.85 3.67 -13.60
C ASP A 80 12.90 3.46 -14.80
N GLN A 81 12.38 4.55 -15.35
CA GLN A 81 11.69 4.53 -16.64
C GLN A 81 12.70 4.31 -17.76
#